data_AF-A0A2N5KL19-F1
#
_entry.id   AF-A0A2N5KL19-F1
#
_cell.length_a   1.000
_cell.length_b   1.000
_cell.length_c   1.000
_cell.angle_alpha   90.00
_cell.angle_beta   90.00
_cell.angle_gamma   90.00
#
_symmetry.space_group_name_H-M   'P 1'
#
loop_
_entity.id
_entity.type
_entity.pdbx_description
1 polymer ?
#
loop_
_entity_poly.entity_id
_entity_poly.type
_entity_poly.pdbx_seq_one_letter_code
_entity_poly.pdbx_strand_id
1 'polypeptide(L)'
;MSKAERGQLNQGAKNAGVGDGTSPTPPREVLCTGTTKYGRPCPNAPQAGEPYCWHHDPELAERRSRNARAGGRAVHSPATLEIGELKDELKALARDVKEGKVTPAMGTVLNQICNTIIRAVEQERKVRETEEFEERLAALEGRRDGSSARAAA
;
A
#
# COMPACT_ATOMS: atom_id res chain seq x y z
N MET A 1 -11.65 -19.82 -32.25
CA MET A 1 -10.55 -19.15 -31.53
C MET A 1 -10.33 -19.77 -30.16
N SER A 2 -9.20 -20.44 -29.99
CA SER A 2 -8.84 -21.19 -28.79
C SER A 2 -8.53 -20.27 -27.59
N LYS A 3 -8.55 -20.86 -26.39
CA LYS A 3 -8.18 -20.17 -25.14
C LYS A 3 -6.72 -19.67 -25.16
N ALA A 4 -5.86 -20.30 -25.97
CA ALA A 4 -4.47 -19.91 -26.17
C ALA A 4 -4.34 -18.64 -27.03
N GLU A 5 -5.17 -18.50 -28.06
CA GLU A 5 -5.16 -17.32 -28.96
C GLU A 5 -5.68 -16.05 -28.25
N ARG A 6 -6.67 -16.19 -27.35
CA ARG A 6 -7.15 -15.10 -26.48
C ARG A 6 -6.10 -14.66 -25.44
N GLY A 7 -5.20 -15.55 -25.06
CA GLY A 7 -4.15 -15.27 -24.08
C GLY A 7 -3.02 -14.38 -24.62
N GLN A 8 -2.75 -14.44 -25.92
CA GLN A 8 -1.65 -13.69 -26.55
C GLN A 8 -2.04 -12.23 -26.83
N LEU A 9 -3.28 -11.97 -27.25
CA LEU A 9 -3.78 -10.60 -27.49
C LEU A 9 -3.91 -9.77 -26.20
N ASN A 10 -4.14 -10.43 -25.05
CA ASN A 10 -4.35 -9.76 -23.76
C ASN A 10 -3.04 -9.54 -22.97
N GLN A 11 -1.89 -10.01 -23.45
CA GLN A 11 -0.59 -9.81 -22.80
C GLN A 11 0.08 -8.47 -23.16
N GLY A 12 -0.33 -7.83 -24.26
CA GLY A 12 0.16 -6.50 -24.64
C GLY A 12 -0.43 -5.35 -23.81
N ALA A 13 -1.63 -5.53 -23.23
CA ALA A 13 -2.37 -4.43 -22.60
C ALA A 13 -2.03 -4.19 -21.12
N LYS A 14 -1.47 -5.18 -20.41
CA LYS A 14 -1.36 -5.12 -18.93
C LYS A 14 -0.15 -4.35 -18.39
N ASN A 15 0.70 -3.83 -19.27
CA ASN A 15 1.90 -3.07 -18.91
C ASN A 15 1.88 -1.62 -19.44
N ALA A 16 0.76 -1.17 -20.02
CA ALA A 16 0.54 0.24 -20.21
C ALA A 16 0.22 0.81 -18.83
N GLY A 17 1.23 1.40 -18.17
CA GLY A 17 0.95 2.35 -17.11
C GLY A 17 -0.08 3.34 -17.64
N VAL A 18 -1.10 3.64 -16.84
CA VAL A 18 -2.13 4.62 -17.17
C VAL A 18 -1.48 6.00 -17.17
N GLY A 19 -0.72 6.30 -18.22
CA GLY A 19 -0.57 7.64 -18.73
C GLY A 19 -1.72 7.83 -19.70
N ASP A 20 -2.54 8.84 -19.47
CA ASP A 20 -3.72 9.24 -20.24
C ASP A 20 -3.48 9.52 -21.74
N GLY A 21 -2.28 9.27 -22.27
CA GLY A 21 -1.93 9.48 -23.68
C GLY A 21 -1.92 10.95 -24.11
N THR A 22 -2.26 11.87 -23.21
CA THR A 22 -2.35 13.32 -23.46
C THR A 22 -1.21 14.10 -22.85
N SER A 23 -0.42 13.53 -21.94
CA SER A 23 0.85 14.12 -21.54
C SER A 23 1.94 13.76 -22.56
N PRO A 24 2.44 14.72 -23.37
CA PRO A 24 3.58 14.46 -24.24
C PRO A 24 4.76 14.14 -23.34
N THR A 25 5.11 12.87 -23.22
CA THR A 25 6.33 12.51 -22.52
C THR A 25 7.47 13.03 -23.41
N PRO A 26 8.24 14.05 -22.96
CA PRO A 26 9.28 14.60 -23.80
C PRO A 26 10.27 13.49 -24.17
N PRO A 27 10.83 13.48 -25.39
CA PRO A 27 11.84 12.51 -25.78
C PRO A 27 12.98 12.59 -24.76
N ARG A 28 13.17 11.51 -24.00
CA ARG A 28 14.15 11.46 -22.92
C ARG A 28 15.45 10.95 -23.54
N GLU A 29 16.38 11.87 -23.76
CA GLU A 29 17.67 11.62 -24.43
C GLU A 29 18.50 10.51 -23.78
N VAL A 30 18.19 10.13 -22.53
CA VAL A 30 18.80 9.00 -21.82
C VAL A 30 17.71 8.13 -21.19
N LEU A 31 17.68 6.85 -21.57
CA LEU A 31 16.83 5.83 -20.97
C LEU A 31 17.63 5.00 -19.96
N CYS A 32 16.92 4.41 -19.01
CA CYS A 32 17.49 3.42 -18.11
C CYS A 32 18.09 2.24 -18.89
N THR A 33 19.33 1.87 -18.57
CA THR A 33 20.06 0.76 -19.20
C THR A 33 19.51 -0.63 -18.80
N GLY A 34 18.58 -0.69 -17.86
CA GLY A 34 17.99 -1.95 -17.38
C GLY A 34 17.10 -2.64 -18.41
N THR A 35 17.05 -3.97 -18.32
CA THR A 35 16.13 -4.80 -19.12
C THR A 35 14.94 -5.22 -18.27
N THR A 36 13.74 -5.01 -18.80
CA THR A 36 12.50 -5.44 -18.12
C THR A 36 12.43 -6.97 -18.02
N LYS A 37 11.54 -7.48 -17.16
CA LYS A 37 11.25 -8.93 -17.04
C LYS A 37 10.80 -9.62 -18.34
N TYR A 38 10.46 -8.86 -19.37
CA TYR A 38 10.04 -9.36 -20.68
C TYR A 38 11.16 -9.28 -21.74
N GLY A 39 12.40 -9.01 -21.34
CA GLY A 39 13.57 -8.96 -22.24
C GLY A 39 13.70 -7.68 -23.08
N ARG A 40 12.76 -6.73 -22.96
CA ARG A 40 12.83 -5.43 -23.66
C ARG A 40 13.56 -4.35 -22.83
N PRO A 41 14.17 -3.33 -23.46
CA PRO A 41 14.75 -2.19 -22.77
C PRO A 41 13.74 -1.45 -21.88
N CYS A 42 14.21 -0.90 -20.76
CA CYS A 42 13.38 -0.14 -19.84
C CYS A 42 13.03 1.24 -20.41
N PRO A 43 11.75 1.64 -20.46
CA PRO A 43 11.35 2.95 -20.98
C PRO A 43 11.45 4.09 -19.94
N ASN A 44 11.85 3.78 -18.70
CA ASN A 44 11.91 4.77 -17.63
C ASN A 44 13.19 5.61 -17.71
N ALA A 45 13.10 6.87 -17.29
CA ALA A 45 14.26 7.72 -17.09
C ALA A 45 15.17 7.13 -15.99
N PRO A 46 16.50 7.22 -16.15
CA PRO A 46 17.41 6.90 -15.07
C PRO A 46 17.31 7.93 -13.94
N GLN A 47 17.88 7.59 -12.79
CA GLN A 47 18.08 8.54 -11.70
C GLN A 47 19.16 9.58 -12.09
N ALA A 48 19.15 10.75 -11.46
CA ALA A 48 20.10 11.81 -11.78
C ALA A 48 21.55 11.32 -11.55
N GLY A 49 22.38 11.38 -12.60
CA GLY A 49 23.78 10.94 -12.55
C GLY A 49 23.99 9.43 -12.65
N GLU A 50 22.92 8.64 -12.69
CA GLU A 50 22.98 7.17 -12.72
C GLU A 50 22.56 6.60 -14.10
N PRO A 51 22.97 5.38 -14.45
CA PRO A 51 22.50 4.71 -15.66
C PRO A 51 21.16 3.96 -15.46
N TYR A 52 20.71 3.78 -14.21
CA TYR A 52 19.53 2.98 -13.87
C TYR A 52 18.40 3.81 -13.26
N CYS A 53 17.16 3.40 -13.54
CA CYS A 53 15.99 3.90 -12.82
C CYS A 53 15.86 3.17 -11.48
N TRP A 54 15.05 3.74 -10.58
CA TRP A 54 14.75 3.17 -9.26
C TRP A 54 14.47 1.66 -9.26
N HIS A 55 13.81 1.14 -10.31
CA HIS A 55 13.44 -0.29 -10.42
C HIS A 55 14.58 -1.22 -10.86
N HIS A 56 15.57 -0.73 -11.61
CA HIS A 56 16.67 -1.54 -12.17
C HIS A 56 18.02 -1.26 -11.52
N ASP A 57 18.11 -0.26 -10.66
CA ASP A 57 19.31 0.04 -9.89
C ASP A 57 19.67 -1.16 -8.98
N PRO A 58 20.85 -1.78 -9.12
CA PRO A 58 21.25 -2.92 -8.32
C PRO A 58 21.54 -2.55 -6.87
N GLU A 59 22.07 -1.36 -6.60
CA GLU A 59 22.38 -0.91 -5.23
C GLU A 59 21.10 -0.69 -4.41
N LEU A 60 20.01 -0.33 -5.10
CA LEU A 60 18.70 -0.12 -4.47
C LEU A 60 17.86 -1.40 -4.35
N ALA A 61 18.36 -2.55 -4.81
CA ALA A 61 17.62 -3.81 -4.79
C ALA A 61 17.18 -4.22 -3.38
N GLU A 62 18.06 -4.07 -2.39
CA GLU A 62 17.72 -4.41 -1.01
C GLU A 62 16.68 -3.44 -0.43
N ARG A 63 16.82 -2.14 -0.71
CA ARG A 63 15.85 -1.10 -0.29
C ARG A 63 14.46 -1.37 -0.90
N ARG A 64 14.40 -1.74 -2.19
CA ARG A 64 13.15 -2.17 -2.83
C ARG A 64 12.54 -3.40 -2.17
N SER A 65 13.36 -4.41 -1.86
CA SER A 65 12.91 -5.63 -1.19
C SER A 65 12.32 -5.34 0.18
N ARG A 66 12.99 -4.50 1.00
CA ARG A 66 12.48 -4.06 2.30
C ARG A 66 11.16 -3.31 2.16
N ASN A 67 11.06 -2.37 1.21
CA ASN A 67 9.82 -1.61 0.99
C ASN A 67 8.66 -2.53 0.56
N ALA A 68 8.91 -3.51 -0.31
CA ALA A 68 7.90 -4.48 -0.73
C ALA A 68 7.42 -5.36 0.45
N ARG A 69 8.36 -5.81 1.30
CA ARG A 69 8.03 -6.56 2.53
C ARG A 69 7.23 -5.71 3.52
N ALA A 70 7.62 -4.45 3.72
CA ALA A 70 6.90 -3.52 4.58
C ALA A 70 5.47 -3.28 4.07
N GLY A 71 5.31 -3.05 2.76
CA GLY A 71 4.00 -2.91 2.12
C GLY A 71 3.14 -4.18 2.25
N GLY A 72 3.73 -5.36 2.04
CA GLY A 72 3.03 -6.63 2.24
C GLY A 72 2.61 -6.86 3.69
N ARG A 73 3.48 -6.58 4.66
CA ARG A 73 3.16 -6.66 6.09
C ARG A 73 2.05 -5.70 6.50
N ALA A 74 2.03 -4.49 5.94
CA ALA A 74 0.98 -3.52 6.21
C ALA A 74 -0.40 -4.04 5.74
N VAL A 75 -0.46 -4.62 4.53
CA VAL A 75 -1.69 -5.22 3.98
C VAL A 75 -2.14 -6.46 4.77
N HIS A 76 -1.20 -7.26 5.26
CA HIS A 76 -1.47 -8.47 6.06
C HIS A 76 -1.39 -8.23 7.56
N SER A 77 -1.52 -6.97 8.01
CA SER A 77 -1.58 -6.71 9.44
C SER A 77 -2.87 -7.33 10.02
N PRO A 78 -2.85 -7.90 11.24
CA PRO A 78 -4.05 -8.47 11.86
C PRO A 78 -5.26 -7.53 11.84
N ALA A 79 -5.03 -6.23 12.04
CA ALA A 79 -6.08 -5.20 11.99
C ALA A 79 -6.65 -4.98 10.57
N THR A 80 -5.82 -5.01 9.52
CA THR A 80 -6.32 -4.96 8.13
C THR A 80 -7.08 -6.25 7.78
N LEU A 81 -6.62 -7.37 8.35
CA LEU A 81 -7.27 -8.67 8.48
C LEU A 81 -8.76 -8.53 8.84
N GLU A 82 -8.91 -8.11 10.10
CA GLU A 82 -10.14 -7.98 10.85
C GLU A 82 -11.13 -6.99 10.20
N ILE A 83 -10.65 -5.83 9.73
CA ILE A 83 -11.51 -4.87 9.00
C ILE A 83 -12.02 -5.48 7.68
N GLY A 84 -11.19 -6.26 7.01
CA GLY A 84 -11.58 -6.98 5.79
C GLY A 84 -12.71 -7.97 6.06
N GLU A 85 -12.58 -8.76 7.12
CA GLU A 85 -13.56 -9.74 7.57
C GLU A 85 -14.89 -9.08 7.96
N LEU A 86 -14.84 -8.03 8.79
CA LEU A 86 -16.04 -7.25 9.18
C LEU A 86 -16.77 -6.64 7.97
N LYS A 87 -16.02 -6.17 6.97
CA LYS A 87 -16.61 -5.65 5.74
C LYS A 87 -17.35 -6.75 4.97
N ASP A 88 -16.82 -7.96 4.95
CA ASP A 88 -17.43 -9.08 4.27
C ASP A 88 -18.67 -9.60 5.02
N GLU A 89 -18.65 -9.60 6.35
CA GLU A 89 -19.82 -9.84 7.19
C GLU A 89 -20.93 -8.80 6.95
N LEU A 90 -20.61 -7.51 6.91
CA LEU A 90 -21.58 -6.46 6.62
C LEU A 90 -22.22 -6.61 5.23
N LYS A 91 -21.46 -7.03 4.22
CA LYS A 91 -22.01 -7.34 2.90
C LYS A 91 -22.92 -8.56 2.93
N ALA A 92 -22.58 -9.59 3.71
CA ALA A 92 -23.41 -10.77 3.88
C ALA A 92 -24.73 -10.40 4.55
N LEU A 93 -24.67 -9.66 5.66
CA LEU A 93 -25.84 -9.14 6.35
C LEU A 93 -26.75 -8.32 5.43
N ALA A 94 -26.16 -7.44 4.60
CA ALA A 94 -26.93 -6.65 3.64
C ALA A 94 -27.65 -7.52 2.59
N ARG A 95 -27.05 -8.65 2.17
CA ARG A 95 -27.73 -9.62 1.29
C ARG A 95 -28.83 -10.35 2.04
N ASP A 96 -28.56 -10.82 3.25
CA ASP A 96 -29.52 -11.61 4.03
C ASP A 96 -30.76 -10.80 4.41
N VAL A 97 -30.62 -9.51 4.68
CA VAL A 97 -31.76 -8.60 4.89
C VAL A 97 -32.57 -8.41 3.60
N LYS A 98 -31.90 -8.24 2.45
CA LYS A 98 -32.59 -8.10 1.14
C LYS A 98 -33.32 -9.37 0.72
N GLU A 99 -32.76 -10.52 1.03
CA GLU A 99 -33.34 -11.83 0.75
C GLU A 99 -34.40 -12.25 1.78
N GLY A 100 -34.64 -11.43 2.81
CA GLY A 100 -35.63 -11.71 3.86
C GLY A 100 -35.22 -12.80 4.84
N LYS A 101 -33.96 -13.27 4.80
CA LYS A 101 -33.39 -14.25 5.73
C LYS A 101 -33.21 -13.65 7.13
N VAL A 102 -32.96 -12.34 7.20
CA VAL A 102 -32.81 -11.58 8.43
C VAL A 102 -33.84 -10.45 8.45
N THR A 103 -34.53 -10.26 9.57
CA THR A 103 -35.49 -9.17 9.71
C THR A 103 -34.76 -7.82 9.76
N PRO A 104 -35.37 -6.71 9.27
CA PRO A 104 -34.73 -5.39 9.35
C PRO A 104 -34.35 -4.97 10.78
N ALA A 105 -35.14 -5.36 11.77
CA ALA A 105 -34.85 -5.11 13.18
C ALA A 105 -33.55 -5.83 13.62
N MET A 106 -33.43 -7.12 13.31
CA MET A 106 -32.21 -7.89 13.60
C MET A 106 -31.01 -7.34 12.81
N GLY A 107 -31.20 -6.99 11.53
CA GLY A 107 -30.18 -6.36 10.71
C GLY A 107 -29.66 -5.04 11.29
N THR A 108 -30.53 -4.27 11.93
CA THR A 108 -30.14 -3.01 12.61
C THR A 108 -29.25 -3.29 13.82
N VAL A 109 -29.61 -4.27 14.65
CA VAL A 109 -28.81 -4.67 15.83
C VAL A 109 -27.45 -5.21 15.40
N LEU A 110 -27.40 -6.10 14.40
CA LEU A 110 -26.15 -6.66 13.89
C LEU A 110 -25.24 -5.57 13.29
N ASN A 111 -25.80 -4.63 12.53
CA ASN A 111 -25.06 -3.48 12.03
C ASN A 111 -24.50 -2.62 13.18
N GLN A 112 -25.25 -2.40 14.27
CA GLN A 112 -24.74 -1.67 15.44
C GLN A 112 -23.55 -2.39 16.09
N ILE A 113 -23.65 -3.71 16.28
CA ILE A 113 -22.56 -4.52 16.84
C ILE A 113 -21.30 -4.43 15.96
N CYS A 114 -21.45 -4.62 14.64
CA CYS A 114 -20.33 -4.51 13.70
C CYS A 114 -19.68 -3.11 13.76
N ASN A 115 -20.48 -2.05 13.80
CA ASN A 115 -19.96 -0.69 13.91
C ASN A 115 -19.25 -0.43 15.25
N THR A 116 -19.68 -1.05 16.35
CA THR A 116 -18.98 -0.98 17.64
C THR A 116 -17.61 -1.64 17.56
N ILE A 117 -17.51 -2.82 16.93
CA ILE A 117 -16.23 -3.52 16.73
C ILE A 117 -15.29 -2.67 15.87
N ILE A 118 -15.76 -2.13 14.74
CA ILE A 118 -14.95 -1.25 13.87
C ILE A 118 -14.38 -0.07 14.65
N ARG A 119 -15.18 0.57 15.52
CA ARG A 119 -14.72 1.68 16.37
C ARG A 119 -13.69 1.24 17.41
N ALA A 120 -13.84 0.05 17.99
CA ALA A 120 -12.86 -0.50 18.92
C ALA A 120 -11.50 -0.72 18.23
N VAL A 121 -11.49 -1.33 17.04
CA VAL A 121 -10.28 -1.51 16.24
C VAL A 121 -9.64 -0.17 15.86
N GLU A 122 -10.44 0.83 15.49
CA GLU A 122 -9.95 2.19 15.21
C GLU A 122 -9.33 2.83 16.46
N GLN A 123 -9.94 2.63 17.63
CA GLN A 123 -9.42 3.14 18.90
C GLN A 123 -8.08 2.51 19.26
N GLU A 124 -7.95 1.18 19.16
CA GLU A 124 -6.68 0.47 19.39
C GLU A 124 -5.57 0.96 18.47
N ARG A 125 -5.90 1.26 17.20
CA ARG A 125 -4.94 1.86 16.27
C ARG A 125 -4.46 3.23 16.72
N LYS A 126 -5.40 4.11 17.12
CA LYS A 126 -5.06 5.46 17.59
C LYS A 126 -4.18 5.41 18.84
N VAL A 127 -4.47 4.50 19.77
CA VAL A 127 -3.63 4.28 20.96
C VAL A 127 -2.20 3.89 20.54
N ARG A 128 -2.04 2.88 19.70
CA ARG A 128 -0.71 2.45 19.23
C ARG A 128 0.05 3.53 18.46
N GLU A 129 -0.63 4.28 17.59
CA GLU A 129 -0.03 5.41 16.87
C GLU A 129 0.40 6.51 17.84
N THR A 130 -0.39 6.76 18.90
CA THR A 130 -0.07 7.74 19.94
C THR A 130 1.17 7.31 20.73
N GLU A 131 1.24 6.05 21.15
CA GLU A 131 2.40 5.47 21.84
C GLU A 131 3.68 5.58 20.99
N GLU A 132 3.61 5.29 19.68
CA GLU A 132 4.76 5.46 18.78
C GLU A 132 5.21 6.93 18.69
N PHE A 133 4.26 7.87 18.63
CA PHE A 133 4.58 9.28 18.61
C PHE A 133 5.19 9.76 19.93
N GLU A 134 4.69 9.29 21.06
CA GLU A 134 5.23 9.58 22.39
C GLU A 134 6.67 9.07 22.52
N GLU A 135 6.96 7.83 22.08
CA GLU A 135 8.31 7.27 22.09
C GLU A 135 9.27 8.10 21.23
N ARG A 136 8.84 8.47 20.01
CA ARG A 136 9.63 9.28 19.08
C ARG A 136 9.87 10.68 19.63
N LEU A 137 8.86 11.27 20.28
CA LEU A 137 8.97 12.60 20.89
C LEU A 137 9.97 12.55 22.05
N ALA A 138 9.85 11.58 22.95
CA ALA A 138 10.78 11.39 24.07
C ALA A 138 12.23 11.19 23.59
N ALA A 139 12.44 10.41 22.52
CA ALA A 139 13.76 10.22 21.94
C ALA A 139 14.35 11.52 21.36
N LEU A 140 13.53 12.38 20.78
CA LEU A 140 13.97 13.68 20.25
C LEU A 140 14.25 14.68 21.37
N GLU A 141 13.40 14.73 22.39
CA GLU A 141 13.58 15.58 23.58
C GLU A 141 14.86 15.19 24.33
N GLY A 142 15.09 13.90 24.58
CA GLY A 142 16.33 13.43 25.22
C GLY A 142 17.60 13.79 24.43
N ARG A 143 17.55 13.78 23.09
CA ARG A 143 18.68 14.23 22.25
C ARG A 143 18.88 15.74 22.33
N ARG A 144 17.81 16.53 22.38
CA ARG A 144 17.87 17.98 22.50
C ARG A 144 18.45 18.38 23.86
N ASP A 145 18.02 17.74 24.93
CA ASP A 145 18.50 18.03 26.29
C ASP A 145 19.97 17.64 26.45
N GLY A 146 20.39 16.50 25.90
CA GLY A 146 21.80 16.10 25.85
C GLY A 146 22.68 17.05 25.01
N SER A 147 22.12 17.61 23.92
CA SER A 147 22.81 18.63 23.12
C SER A 147 22.91 19.98 23.83
N SER A 148 21.86 20.37 24.56
CA SER A 148 21.85 21.61 25.35
C SER A 148 22.83 21.54 26.51
N ALA A 149 22.93 20.39 27.18
CA ALA A 149 23.88 20.18 28.27
C ALA A 149 25.34 20.24 27.79
N ARG A 150 25.65 19.78 26.57
CA ARG A 150 27.00 19.90 25.97
C ARG A 150 27.36 21.31 25.54
N ALA A 151 26.40 22.17 25.22
CA ALA A 151 26.66 23.55 24.80
C ALA A 151 26.90 24.49 26.00
N ALA A 152 26.52 24.07 27.22
CA ALA A 152 26.65 24.86 28.45
C ALA A 152 27.87 24.47 29.31
N ALA A 153 28.68 23.47 28.87
CA ALA A 153 29.91 23.03 29.51
C ALA A 153 31.13 23.49 28.70
#